data_AF-A0A9J6FL08-F1
#
_entry.id   AF-A0A9J6FL08-F1
#
_cell.length_a   1.000
_cell.length_b   1.000
_cell.length_c   1.000
_cell.angle_alpha   90.00
_cell.angle_beta   90.00
_cell.angle_gamma   90.00
#
_symmetry.space_group_name_H-M   'P 1'
#
loop_
_entity.id
_entity.type
_entity.pdbx_description
1 polymer ?
#
loop_
_entity_poly.entity_id
_entity_poly.type
_entity_poly.pdbx_seq_one_letter_code
_entity_poly.pdbx_strand_id
1 'polypeptide(L)'
;MALSRPVFNDTSDDGELQFLTALAVKQAAIYQLQMQQKHLQAEIEEIDEELRQTAKRRKLRMAAIMRLCSRERRVWSYHRSGSWYDTTLPNLPDSAFRENFRVSRTTFTYIVNACECMRRQDTNMRRAIPLDKRVNIARIETRMLPTASLRFPAFGMK
;
A
#
# COMPACT_ATOMS: atom_id res chain seq x y z
N MET A 1 62.74 32.82 20.29
CA MET A 1 61.93 33.94 20.81
C MET A 1 61.64 33.66 22.28
N ALA A 2 62.21 34.46 23.17
CA ALA A 2 62.19 34.25 24.62
C ALA A 2 60.79 34.49 25.18
N LEU A 3 60.21 33.50 25.85
CA LEU A 3 58.98 33.67 26.63
C LEU A 3 59.34 34.43 27.91
N SER A 4 59.02 35.71 27.92
CA SER A 4 59.10 36.57 29.10
C SER A 4 58.22 35.99 30.21
N ARG A 5 58.82 35.52 31.30
CA ARG A 5 58.08 35.15 32.50
C ARG A 5 57.63 36.45 33.18
N PRO A 6 56.34 36.60 33.54
CA PRO A 6 55.92 37.75 34.31
C PRO A 6 56.55 37.63 35.71
N VAL A 7 57.26 38.69 36.10
CA VAL A 7 57.79 38.89 37.45
C VAL A 7 56.60 39.14 38.36
N PHE A 8 56.32 38.19 39.25
CA PHE A 8 55.31 38.35 40.29
C PHE A 8 55.97 39.04 41.48
N ASN A 9 55.64 40.31 41.69
CA ASN A 9 56.16 41.14 42.78
C ASN A 9 55.16 41.09 43.95
N ASP A 10 55.66 40.89 45.17
CA ASP A 10 54.91 40.76 46.42
C ASP A 10 53.85 41.87 46.62
N THR A 11 52.58 41.56 46.33
CA THR A 11 51.39 42.23 46.92
C THR A 11 50.16 41.31 46.81
N SER A 12 49.50 41.06 47.95
CA SER A 12 48.18 40.43 48.15
C SER A 12 48.03 38.92 47.96
N ASP A 13 48.23 38.19 49.06
CA ASP A 13 47.72 36.84 49.36
C ASP A 13 46.20 36.71 49.05
N ASP A 14 45.45 37.82 49.16
CA ASP A 14 44.03 37.92 48.78
C ASP A 14 43.76 37.69 47.28
N GLY A 15 44.71 38.03 46.40
CA GLY A 15 44.57 37.90 44.95
C GLY A 15 44.69 36.46 44.46
N GLU A 16 45.57 35.67 45.09
CA GLU A 16 45.70 34.24 44.78
C GLU A 16 44.49 33.45 45.27
N LEU A 17 43.98 33.75 46.47
CA LEU A 17 42.74 33.17 47.00
C LEU A 17 41.52 33.51 46.12
N GLN A 18 41.41 34.74 45.63
CA GLN A 18 40.37 35.14 44.67
C GLN A 18 40.49 34.41 43.33
N PHE A 19 41.71 34.18 42.84
CA PHE A 19 41.94 33.42 41.61
C PHE A 19 41.54 31.95 41.75
N LEU A 20 41.94 31.29 42.85
CA LEU A 20 41.64 29.88 43.10
C LEU A 20 40.14 29.65 43.33
N THR A 21 39.46 30.57 44.02
CA THR A 21 38.00 30.51 44.20
C THR A 21 37.26 30.73 42.88
N ALA A 22 37.69 31.68 42.05
CA ALA A 22 37.13 31.87 40.71
C ALA A 22 37.35 30.65 39.80
N LEU A 23 38.52 30.00 39.88
CA LEU A 23 38.82 28.77 39.14
C LEU A 23 37.92 27.61 39.60
N ALA A 24 37.76 27.43 40.91
CA ALA A 24 36.89 26.39 41.48
C ALA A 24 35.42 26.60 41.10
N VAL A 25 34.93 27.85 41.13
CA VAL A 25 33.57 28.20 40.68
C VAL A 25 33.40 27.91 39.18
N LYS A 26 34.39 28.25 38.34
CA LYS A 26 34.36 27.93 36.91
C LYS A 26 34.36 26.42 36.65
N GLN A 27 35.15 25.65 37.41
CA GLN A 27 35.18 24.19 37.32
C GLN A 27 33.84 23.57 37.76
N ALA A 28 33.24 24.08 38.84
CA ALA A 28 31.90 23.66 39.27
C ALA A 28 30.84 23.98 38.21
N ALA A 29 30.89 25.16 37.59
CA ALA A 29 29.98 25.54 36.50
C ALA A 29 30.16 24.64 35.26
N ILE A 30 31.39 24.30 34.89
CA ILE A 30 31.68 23.35 33.80
C ILE A 30 31.11 21.98 34.11
N TYR A 31 31.28 21.49 35.34
CA TYR A 31 30.75 20.20 35.76
C TYR A 31 29.21 20.17 35.71
N GLN A 32 28.56 21.22 36.20
CA GLN A 32 27.12 21.37 36.13
C GLN A 32 26.61 21.38 34.68
N LEU A 33 27.28 22.12 33.79
CA LEU A 33 26.95 22.16 32.37
C LEU A 33 27.08 20.77 31.72
N GLN A 34 28.14 20.03 32.04
CA GLN A 34 28.33 18.67 31.55
C GLN A 34 27.23 17.73 32.02
N MET A 35 26.79 17.86 33.28
CA MET A 35 25.69 17.06 33.82
C MET A 35 24.37 17.40 33.13
N GLN A 36 24.09 18.68 32.88
CA GLN A 36 22.91 19.11 32.12
C GLN A 36 22.93 18.58 30.69
N GLN A 37 24.09 18.63 30.01
CA GLN A 37 24.23 18.09 28.66
C GLN A 37 23.98 16.58 28.63
N LYS A 38 24.51 15.82 29.58
CA LYS A 38 24.25 14.38 29.68
C LYS A 38 22.78 14.06 29.92
N HIS A 39 22.12 14.85 30.79
CA HIS A 39 20.69 14.68 31.05
C HIS A 39 19.86 14.92 29.78
N LEU A 40 20.12 16.03 29.07
CA LEU A 40 19.44 16.35 27.81
C LEU A 40 19.70 15.30 26.73
N GLN A 41 20.92 14.75 26.66
CA GLN A 41 21.25 13.67 25.72
C GLN A 41 20.47 12.39 26.03
N ALA A 42 20.33 12.03 27.31
CA ALA A 42 19.56 10.86 27.73
C ALA A 42 18.06 11.02 27.38
N GLU A 43 17.51 12.22 27.55
CA GLU A 43 16.12 12.53 27.21
C GLU A 43 15.86 12.42 25.69
N ILE A 44 16.80 12.89 24.86
CA ILE A 44 16.71 12.74 23.39
C ILE A 44 16.73 11.25 23.00
N GLU A 45 17.62 10.46 23.61
CA GLU A 45 17.74 9.03 23.30
C GLU A 45 16.47 8.25 23.69
N GLU A 46 15.84 8.61 24.80
CA GLU A 46 14.57 8.05 25.24
C GLU A 46 13.45 8.31 24.21
N ILE A 47 13.31 9.57 23.77
CA ILE A 47 12.33 9.97 22.74
C ILE A 47 12.57 9.20 21.42
N ASP A 48 13.83 9.07 21.00
CA ASP A 48 14.18 8.33 19.78
C ASP A 48 13.87 6.83 19.88
N GLU A 49 14.03 6.23 21.06
CA GLU A 49 13.68 4.83 21.30
C GLU A 49 12.15 4.64 21.28
N GLU A 50 11.38 5.56 21.86
CA GLU A 50 9.91 5.56 21.76
C GLU A 50 9.43 5.67 20.30
N LEU A 51 10.01 6.57 19.52
CA LEU A 51 9.72 6.71 18.09
C LEU A 51 10.05 5.43 17.31
N ARG A 52 11.18 4.78 17.62
CA ARG A 52 11.55 3.48 17.04
C ARG A 52 10.54 2.40 17.41
N GLN A 53 10.09 2.36 18.65
CA GLN A 53 9.10 1.39 19.12
C GLN A 53 7.71 1.61 18.48
N THR A 54 7.25 2.85 18.39
CA THR A 54 5.97 3.18 17.74
C THR A 54 6.00 2.85 16.25
N ALA A 55 7.11 3.11 15.55
CA ALA A 55 7.30 2.72 14.15
C ALA A 55 7.26 1.19 13.97
N LYS A 56 7.93 0.42 14.85
CA LYS A 56 7.87 -1.06 14.87
C LYS A 56 6.44 -1.56 15.06
N ARG A 57 5.68 -1.00 16.02
CA ARG A 57 4.28 -1.33 16.26
C ARG A 57 3.39 -1.03 15.05
N ARG A 58 3.59 0.13 14.40
CA ARG A 58 2.86 0.51 13.19
C ARG A 58 3.14 -0.45 12.03
N LYS A 59 4.40 -0.82 11.82
CA LYS A 59 4.81 -1.80 10.80
C LYS A 59 4.18 -3.17 11.04
N LEU A 60 4.17 -3.62 12.30
CA LEU A 60 3.54 -4.90 12.69
C LEU A 60 2.02 -4.88 12.45
N ARG A 61 1.32 -3.82 12.88
CA ARG A 61 -0.11 -3.63 12.63
C ARG A 61 -0.41 -3.64 11.13
N MET A 62 0.37 -2.92 10.34
CA MET A 62 0.20 -2.88 8.88
C MET A 62 0.43 -4.26 8.25
N ALA A 63 1.43 -5.01 8.70
CA ALA A 63 1.67 -6.38 8.25
C ALA A 63 0.51 -7.33 8.62
N ALA A 64 -0.07 -7.18 9.81
CA ALA A 64 -1.25 -7.93 10.24
C ALA A 64 -2.48 -7.59 9.38
N ILE A 65 -2.75 -6.30 9.15
CA ILE A 65 -3.82 -5.84 8.25
C ILE A 65 -3.61 -6.41 6.86
N MET A 66 -2.39 -6.32 6.31
CA MET A 66 -2.10 -6.89 4.98
C MET A 66 -2.34 -8.39 4.93
N ARG A 67 -2.03 -9.16 5.99
CA ARG A 67 -2.35 -10.60 6.04
C ARG A 67 -3.85 -10.86 6.09
N LEU A 68 -4.58 -10.10 6.90
CA LEU A 68 -6.03 -10.25 7.07
C LEU A 68 -6.80 -9.81 5.81
N CYS A 69 -6.40 -8.71 5.19
CA CYS A 69 -6.98 -8.16 3.96
C CYS A 69 -6.45 -8.82 2.67
N SER A 70 -5.40 -9.65 2.74
CA SER A 70 -4.93 -10.43 1.57
C SER A 70 -5.86 -11.61 1.23
N ARG A 71 -6.95 -11.81 1.97
CA ARG A 71 -7.91 -12.88 1.67
C ARG A 71 -8.78 -12.49 0.47
N GLU A 72 -8.61 -13.31 -0.58
CA GLU A 72 -9.26 -13.25 -1.89
C GLU A 72 -9.21 -11.89 -2.58
N ARG A 73 -8.08 -11.62 -3.25
CA ARG A 73 -8.17 -10.85 -4.49
C ARG A 73 -9.29 -11.48 -5.31
N ARG A 74 -10.36 -10.73 -5.55
CA ARG A 74 -11.38 -11.08 -6.53
C ARG A 74 -10.63 -11.42 -7.81
N VAL A 75 -10.57 -12.69 -8.17
CA VAL A 75 -9.90 -13.12 -9.40
C VAL A 75 -10.72 -12.52 -10.53
N TRP A 76 -10.20 -11.46 -11.14
CA TRP A 76 -10.89 -10.74 -12.21
C TRP A 76 -11.03 -11.65 -13.42
N SER A 77 -10.08 -12.54 -13.69
CA SER A 77 -10.20 -13.53 -14.75
C SER A 77 -9.47 -14.82 -14.41
N TYR A 78 -10.11 -15.94 -14.71
CA TYR A 78 -9.44 -17.25 -14.72
C TYR A 78 -8.88 -17.47 -16.13
N HIS A 79 -7.60 -17.82 -16.22
CA HIS A 79 -7.01 -18.23 -17.50
C HIS A 79 -7.66 -19.55 -17.95
N ARG A 80 -8.51 -19.50 -18.97
CA ARG A 80 -9.16 -20.68 -19.57
C ARG A 80 -8.69 -20.83 -21.00
N SER A 81 -8.53 -22.08 -21.44
CA SER A 81 -8.24 -22.36 -22.85
C SER A 81 -9.36 -21.83 -23.74
N GLY A 82 -9.02 -21.32 -24.92
CA GLY A 82 -10.02 -20.87 -25.91
C GLY A 82 -11.00 -21.97 -26.33
N SER A 83 -10.60 -23.24 -26.19
CA SER A 83 -11.43 -24.43 -26.46
C SER A 83 -12.36 -24.81 -25.32
N TRP A 84 -12.22 -24.23 -24.12
CA TRP A 84 -13.01 -24.61 -22.93
C TRP A 84 -14.52 -24.54 -23.20
N TYR A 85 -14.96 -23.53 -23.93
CA TYR A 85 -16.39 -23.37 -24.25
C TYR A 85 -16.91 -24.52 -25.14
N ASP A 86 -16.11 -25.00 -26.09
CA ASP A 86 -16.57 -26.00 -27.05
C ASP A 86 -16.43 -27.43 -26.51
N THR A 87 -15.41 -27.69 -25.70
CA THR A 87 -15.12 -29.04 -25.20
C THR A 87 -15.67 -29.32 -23.80
N THR A 88 -15.64 -28.32 -22.92
CA THR A 88 -15.88 -28.54 -21.48
C THR A 88 -17.30 -28.13 -21.08
N LEU A 89 -17.85 -27.08 -21.68
CA LEU A 89 -19.20 -26.59 -21.36
C LEU A 89 -20.34 -27.61 -21.60
N PRO A 90 -20.33 -28.41 -22.70
CA PRO A 90 -21.39 -29.39 -22.94
C PRO A 90 -21.36 -30.53 -21.92
N ASN A 91 -20.16 -30.90 -21.46
CA ASN A 91 -19.93 -32.01 -20.54
C ASN A 91 -20.04 -31.61 -19.06
N LEU A 92 -20.31 -30.33 -18.77
CA LEU A 92 -20.33 -29.80 -17.40
C LEU A 92 -21.64 -30.18 -16.68
N PRO A 93 -21.63 -30.65 -15.43
CA PRO A 93 -22.86 -30.87 -14.68
C PRO A 93 -23.56 -29.55 -14.37
N ASP A 94 -24.88 -29.58 -14.18
CA ASP A 94 -25.71 -28.39 -13.96
C ASP A 94 -25.33 -27.60 -12.71
N SER A 95 -24.82 -28.27 -11.68
CA SER A 95 -24.27 -27.64 -10.46
C SER A 95 -23.07 -26.75 -10.79
N ALA A 96 -22.10 -27.27 -11.54
CA ALA A 96 -20.94 -26.53 -11.97
C ALA A 96 -21.28 -25.48 -13.03
N PHE A 97 -22.26 -25.73 -13.91
CA PHE A 97 -22.79 -24.71 -14.83
C PHE A 97 -23.36 -23.53 -14.04
N ARG A 98 -24.18 -23.80 -13.02
CA ARG A 98 -24.75 -22.75 -12.17
C ARG A 98 -23.68 -22.00 -11.40
N GLU A 99 -22.61 -22.65 -10.96
CA GLU A 99 -21.49 -21.97 -10.30
C GLU A 99 -20.75 -21.01 -11.25
N ASN A 100 -20.49 -21.46 -12.48
CA ASN A 100 -19.77 -20.67 -13.49
C ASN A 100 -20.61 -19.50 -14.04
N PHE A 101 -21.87 -19.73 -14.40
CA PHE A 101 -22.74 -18.76 -15.08
C PHE A 101 -23.72 -18.04 -14.14
N ARG A 102 -23.87 -18.51 -12.90
CA ARG A 102 -24.86 -18.05 -11.89
C ARG A 102 -26.31 -18.09 -12.37
N VAL A 103 -26.59 -18.96 -13.34
CA VAL A 103 -27.92 -19.25 -13.88
C VAL A 103 -28.05 -20.74 -14.17
N SER A 104 -29.27 -21.26 -14.18
CA SER A 104 -29.53 -22.61 -14.70
C SER A 104 -29.41 -22.61 -16.24
N ARG A 105 -29.21 -23.80 -16.82
CA ARG A 105 -29.14 -23.96 -18.28
C ARG A 105 -30.42 -23.48 -18.97
N THR A 106 -31.57 -23.78 -18.38
CA THR A 106 -32.88 -23.35 -18.92
C THR A 106 -33.01 -21.83 -18.98
N THR A 107 -32.64 -21.12 -17.91
CA THR A 107 -32.64 -19.66 -17.89
C THR A 107 -31.59 -19.09 -18.84
N PHE A 108 -30.43 -19.74 -18.99
CA PHE A 108 -29.43 -19.33 -19.97
C PHE A 108 -29.97 -19.40 -21.40
N THR A 109 -30.58 -20.52 -21.80
CA THR A 109 -31.21 -20.66 -23.13
C THR A 109 -32.31 -19.62 -23.35
N TYR A 110 -33.13 -19.34 -22.34
CA TYR A 110 -34.13 -18.29 -22.41
C TYR A 110 -33.50 -16.91 -22.68
N ILE A 111 -32.42 -16.56 -21.99
CA ILE A 111 -31.70 -15.29 -22.20
C ILE A 111 -31.11 -15.23 -23.61
N VAL A 112 -30.51 -16.32 -24.09
CA VAL A 112 -29.96 -16.39 -25.46
C VAL A 112 -31.06 -16.10 -26.49
N ASN A 113 -32.22 -16.74 -26.35
CA ASN A 113 -33.36 -16.53 -27.25
C ASN A 113 -33.91 -15.10 -27.18
N ALA A 114 -33.92 -14.49 -25.99
CA ALA A 114 -34.34 -13.10 -25.82
C ALA A 114 -33.35 -12.09 -26.42
N CYS A 115 -32.08 -12.49 -26.58
CA CYS A 115 -30.99 -11.64 -27.06
C CYS A 115 -30.61 -11.89 -28.53
N GLU A 116 -31.58 -12.30 -29.36
CA GLU A 116 -31.38 -12.59 -30.78
C GLU A 116 -30.79 -11.39 -31.56
N CYS A 117 -31.02 -10.17 -31.08
CA CYS A 117 -30.43 -8.93 -31.63
C CYS A 117 -28.89 -8.88 -31.60
N MET A 118 -28.23 -9.72 -30.78
CA MET A 118 -26.77 -9.81 -30.72
C MET A 118 -26.17 -10.76 -31.78
N ARG A 119 -27.00 -11.44 -32.59
CA ARG A 119 -26.53 -12.31 -33.66
C ARG A 119 -25.82 -11.49 -34.73
N ARG A 120 -24.70 -12.01 -35.24
CA ARG A 120 -24.02 -11.47 -36.43
C ARG A 120 -23.93 -12.54 -37.50
N GLN A 121 -23.92 -12.08 -38.74
CA GLN A 121 -23.71 -12.94 -39.91
C GLN A 121 -22.23 -13.26 -40.08
N ASP A 122 -21.96 -14.43 -40.63
CA ASP A 122 -20.63 -14.83 -41.07
C ASP A 122 -20.17 -13.92 -42.21
N THR A 123 -18.89 -13.56 -42.22
CA THR A 123 -18.28 -12.84 -43.34
C THR A 123 -17.39 -13.78 -44.13
N ASN A 124 -17.09 -13.45 -45.38
CA ASN A 124 -16.24 -14.26 -46.26
C ASN A 124 -14.87 -14.58 -45.64
N MET A 125 -14.34 -13.71 -44.78
CA MET A 125 -13.03 -13.88 -44.15
C MET A 125 -13.08 -14.53 -42.77
N ARG A 126 -14.23 -14.52 -42.08
CA ARG A 126 -14.33 -14.98 -40.69
C ARG A 126 -15.74 -15.41 -40.30
N ARG A 127 -15.82 -16.57 -39.65
CA ARG A 127 -17.03 -17.04 -38.96
C ARG A 127 -17.35 -16.17 -37.75
N ALA A 128 -18.60 -15.76 -37.64
CA ALA A 128 -19.14 -15.02 -36.53
C ALA A 128 -19.06 -15.87 -35.26
N ILE A 129 -18.73 -15.21 -34.14
CA ILE A 129 -18.83 -15.85 -32.81
C ILE A 129 -20.30 -16.28 -32.62
N PRO A 130 -20.58 -17.52 -32.19
CA PRO A 130 -21.95 -17.97 -31.96
C PRO A 130 -22.64 -17.13 -30.88
N LEU A 131 -23.96 -17.00 -30.97
CA LEU A 131 -24.76 -16.12 -30.12
C LEU A 131 -24.55 -16.41 -28.62
N ASP A 132 -24.56 -17.68 -28.25
CA ASP A 132 -24.40 -18.16 -26.87
C ASP A 132 -23.09 -17.67 -26.24
N LYS A 133 -21.98 -17.71 -27.01
CA LYS A 133 -20.67 -17.20 -26.56
C LYS A 133 -20.71 -15.69 -26.34
N ARG A 134 -21.41 -14.93 -27.20
CA ARG A 134 -21.52 -13.46 -27.07
C ARG A 134 -22.35 -13.06 -25.86
N VAL A 135 -23.51 -13.70 -25.67
CA VAL A 135 -24.39 -13.48 -24.52
C VAL A 135 -23.63 -13.73 -23.23
N ASN A 136 -22.83 -14.80 -23.20
CA ASN A 136 -21.97 -15.09 -22.06
C ASN A 136 -20.93 -13.98 -21.81
N ILE A 137 -20.21 -13.54 -22.84
CA ILE A 137 -19.20 -12.46 -22.73
C ILE A 137 -19.86 -11.17 -22.22
N ALA A 138 -20.98 -10.74 -22.82
CA ALA A 138 -21.70 -9.54 -22.42
C ALA A 138 -22.18 -9.60 -20.96
N ARG A 139 -22.69 -10.75 -20.53
CA ARG A 139 -23.14 -10.96 -19.13
C ARG A 139 -21.98 -10.98 -18.14
N ILE A 140 -20.82 -11.54 -18.52
CA ILE A 140 -19.59 -11.50 -17.72
C ILE A 140 -19.06 -10.07 -17.63
N GLU A 141 -19.05 -9.33 -18.76
CA GLU A 141 -18.54 -7.96 -18.85
C GLU A 141 -19.38 -6.98 -18.02
N THR A 142 -20.70 -7.12 -18.03
CA THR A 142 -21.61 -6.29 -17.21
C THR A 142 -21.37 -6.46 -15.70
N ARG A 143 -20.74 -7.56 -15.29
CA ARG A 143 -20.36 -7.83 -13.89
C ARG A 143 -18.93 -7.36 -13.55
N MET A 144 -18.11 -7.06 -14.56
CA MET A 144 -16.71 -6.66 -14.43
C MET A 144 -16.51 -5.14 -14.41
N LEU A 145 -17.50 -4.34 -14.81
CA LEU A 145 -17.42 -2.90 -14.61
C LEU A 145 -17.71 -2.59 -13.13
N PRO A 146 -16.78 -1.96 -12.39
CA PRO A 146 -17.20 -1.15 -11.26
C PRO A 146 -18.16 -0.11 -11.85
N THR A 147 -19.29 0.12 -11.20
CA THR A 147 -20.16 1.27 -11.44
C THR A 147 -19.36 2.56 -11.23
N ALA A 148 -18.61 2.95 -12.24
CA ALA A 148 -17.86 4.18 -12.32
C ALA A 148 -17.78 4.53 -13.80
N SER A 149 -18.46 5.61 -14.18
CA SER A 149 -18.41 6.22 -15.52
C SER A 149 -19.09 5.42 -16.65
N LEU A 150 -20.43 5.40 -16.64
CA LEU A 150 -21.18 5.55 -17.89
C LEU A 150 -20.96 7.00 -18.41
N ARG A 151 -19.79 7.25 -19.01
CA ARG A 151 -19.66 8.25 -20.06
C ARG A 151 -19.83 7.51 -21.36
N PHE A 152 -21.06 7.47 -21.86
CA PHE A 152 -21.28 7.23 -23.27
C PHE A 152 -20.60 8.37 -24.04
N PRO A 153 -19.66 8.11 -24.96
CA PRO A 153 -19.37 9.10 -25.97
C PRO A 153 -20.62 9.21 -26.84
N ALA A 154 -21.18 10.42 -26.92
CA ALA A 154 -22.18 10.76 -27.90
C ALA A 154 -21.68 10.31 -29.28
N PHE A 155 -22.41 9.39 -29.91
CA PHE A 155 -22.24 9.10 -31.32
C PHE A 155 -22.51 10.40 -32.07
N GLY A 156 -21.45 11.04 -32.57
CA GLY A 156 -21.55 12.13 -33.53
C GLY A 156 -22.14 11.58 -34.81
N MET A 157 -23.39 11.95 -35.09
CA MET A 157 -23.94 11.92 -36.43
C MET A 157 -23.21 12.94 -37.28
N LYS A 158 -22.50 12.48 -38.32
CA LYS A 158 -22.33 13.15 -39.60
C LYS A 158 -22.34 12.09 -40.69
#